data_AF-A0A517TBL0-F1
#
_entry.id   AF-A0A517TBL0-F1
#
_cell.length_a   1.000
_cell.length_b   1.000
_cell.length_c   1.000
_cell.angle_alpha   90.00
_cell.angle_beta   90.00
_cell.angle_gamma   90.00
#
_symmetry.space_group_name_H-M   'P 1'
#
loop_
_entity.id
_entity.type
_entity.pdbx_description
1 polymer ?
#
loop_
_entity_poly.entity_id
_entity_poly.type
_entity_poly.pdbx_seq_one_letter_code
_entity_poly.pdbx_strand_id
1 'polypeptide(L)'
;MSLSPWKIVFGLIVAFVFVLLQAEPAKAGLFDRGHRGGCGQNGRPCGPGGVLNYLIPQGFAGADFRPACRRHDACYRIHGVSRAACDRQFYRDLHCACRNSKFPWLCRLHAKTYYNSVKLFGARPFREAQGMIGW
;
A
#
# COMPACT_ATOMS: atom_id res chain seq x y z
N MET A 1 -17.95 17.57 -23.93
CA MET A 1 -17.59 18.27 -22.68
C MET A 1 -16.14 18.71 -22.79
N SER A 2 -15.89 19.98 -23.09
CA SER A 2 -14.52 20.52 -23.19
C SER A 2 -13.97 20.75 -21.77
N LEU A 3 -12.82 20.15 -21.46
CA LEU A 3 -12.14 20.38 -20.17
C LEU A 3 -11.57 21.80 -20.17
N SER A 4 -11.91 22.59 -19.15
CA SER A 4 -11.41 23.96 -19.04
C SER A 4 -9.88 23.95 -18.89
N PRO A 5 -9.15 24.92 -19.50
CA PRO A 5 -7.69 24.95 -19.51
C PRO A 5 -7.07 24.85 -18.11
N TRP A 6 -7.72 25.45 -17.11
CA TRP A 6 -7.31 25.42 -15.72
C TRP A 6 -7.26 24.00 -15.11
N LYS A 7 -8.16 23.11 -15.52
CA LYS A 7 -8.20 21.72 -15.03
C LYS A 7 -7.03 20.90 -15.59
N ILE A 8 -6.61 21.20 -16.82
CA ILE A 8 -5.45 20.56 -17.45
C ILE A 8 -4.17 21.04 -16.77
N VAL A 9 -4.02 22.35 -16.59
CA VAL A 9 -2.85 22.94 -15.92
C VAL A 9 -2.74 22.44 -14.48
N PHE A 10 -3.84 22.43 -13.72
CA PHE A 10 -3.86 21.90 -12.36
C PHE A 10 -3.52 20.40 -12.31
N GLY A 11 -4.05 19.61 -13.26
CA GLY A 11 -3.73 18.19 -13.37
C GLY A 11 -2.25 17.93 -13.67
N LEU A 12 -1.65 18.72 -14.55
CA LEU A 12 -0.22 18.63 -14.87
C LEU A 12 0.66 19.04 -13.69
N ILE A 13 0.29 20.10 -12.97
CA ILE A 13 1.03 20.54 -11.77
C ILE A 13 0.97 19.47 -10.67
N VAL A 14 -0.21 18.90 -10.41
CA VAL A 14 -0.37 17.84 -9.40
C VAL A 14 0.41 16.58 -9.80
N ALA A 15 0.38 16.19 -11.08
CA ALA A 15 1.17 15.05 -11.58
C ALA A 15 2.68 15.32 -11.49
N PHE A 16 3.14 16.52 -11.83
CA PHE A 16 4.55 16.90 -11.77
C PHE A 16 5.05 16.97 -10.32
N VAL A 17 4.28 17.56 -9.40
CA VAL A 17 4.57 17.56 -7.97
C VAL A 17 4.59 16.15 -7.40
N PHE A 18 3.69 15.27 -7.83
CA PHE A 18 3.68 13.86 -7.44
C PHE A 18 4.90 13.09 -7.97
N VAL A 19 5.35 13.36 -9.20
CA VAL A 19 6.58 12.77 -9.77
C VAL A 19 7.82 13.28 -9.05
N LEU A 20 7.90 14.58 -8.74
CA LEU A 20 9.01 15.15 -7.98
C LEU A 20 9.02 14.67 -6.52
N LEU A 21 7.86 14.46 -5.90
CA LEU A 21 7.73 13.85 -4.56
C LEU A 21 8.06 12.34 -4.56
N GLN A 22 8.09 11.68 -5.73
CA GLN A 22 8.47 10.27 -5.87
C GLN A 22 9.91 10.06 -6.34
N ALA A 23 10.65 11.13 -6.65
CA ALA A 23 12.08 11.05 -6.92
C ALA A 23 12.85 10.96 -5.59
N GLU A 24 13.07 9.76 -5.07
CA GLU A 24 14.00 9.56 -3.96
C GLU A 24 15.46 9.68 -4.45
N PRO A 25 16.37 10.33 -3.69
CA PRO A 25 17.79 10.27 -3.96
C PRO A 25 18.29 8.84 -3.68
N ALA A 26 19.02 8.25 -4.63
CA ALA A 26 19.68 6.95 -4.45
C ALA A 26 20.62 7.00 -3.24
N LYS A 27 20.23 6.39 -2.13
CA LYS A 27 21.10 6.20 -0.96
C LYS A 27 21.87 4.90 -1.13
N ALA A 28 23.16 5.05 -1.41
CA ALA A 28 24.15 3.99 -1.28
C ALA A 28 24.16 3.47 0.16
N GLY A 29 24.11 2.15 0.31
CA GLY A 29 24.02 1.47 1.61
C GLY A 29 25.35 1.43 2.37
N LEU A 30 25.23 1.28 3.70
CA LEU A 30 26.22 0.61 4.54
C LEU A 30 25.54 0.25 5.89
N PHE A 31 25.52 -1.05 6.23
CA PHE A 31 24.95 -1.69 7.44
C PHE A 31 23.41 -1.75 7.50
N ASP A 32 22.74 -2.91 7.61
CA ASP A 32 22.98 -3.96 8.61
C ASP A 32 22.51 -5.36 8.15
N ARG A 33 23.20 -6.39 8.67
CA ARG A 33 22.97 -7.82 8.47
C ARG A 33 21.98 -8.35 9.50
N GLY A 34 20.95 -9.08 9.04
CA GLY A 34 20.29 -10.12 9.85
C GLY A 34 19.05 -9.69 10.62
N HIS A 35 17.89 -9.78 9.97
CA HIS A 35 16.64 -9.98 10.69
C HIS A 35 15.66 -10.85 9.90
N ARG A 36 15.68 -12.15 10.19
CA ARG A 36 14.54 -13.04 9.95
C ARG A 36 13.45 -12.66 10.95
N GLY A 37 12.53 -11.77 10.57
CA GLY A 37 11.28 -11.52 11.29
C GLY A 37 10.96 -10.04 11.49
N GLY A 38 10.04 -9.49 10.70
CA GLY A 38 9.60 -8.11 10.95
C GLY A 38 8.65 -7.51 9.94
N CYS A 39 7.58 -8.22 9.55
CA CYS A 39 6.43 -7.54 8.96
C CYS A 39 5.85 -6.55 9.99
N GLY A 40 6.17 -5.26 9.87
CA GLY A 40 5.56 -4.17 10.64
C GLY A 40 6.01 -4.01 12.10
N GLN A 41 7.32 -4.03 12.38
CA GLN A 41 7.87 -3.94 13.75
C GLN A 41 7.44 -2.71 14.58
N ASN A 42 6.80 -1.71 13.99
CA ASN A 42 6.26 -0.56 14.72
C ASN A 42 4.77 -0.71 15.10
N GLY A 43 4.19 -1.92 15.00
CA GLY A 43 2.75 -2.15 15.19
C GLY A 43 1.86 -1.57 14.06
N ARG A 44 2.49 -1.17 12.95
CA ARG A 44 1.88 -0.49 11.78
C ARG A 44 2.16 -1.30 10.51
N PRO A 45 1.43 -2.41 10.27
CA PRO A 45 1.68 -3.30 9.14
C PRO A 45 1.23 -2.74 7.80
N CYS A 46 0.35 -1.74 7.75
CA CYS A 46 -0.09 -1.20 6.46
C CYS A 46 0.99 -0.27 5.88
N GLY A 47 1.53 -0.65 4.71
CA GLY A 47 2.50 0.12 3.95
C GLY A 47 3.74 -0.68 3.56
N PRO A 48 4.70 -0.05 2.88
CA PRO A 48 5.92 -0.71 2.39
C PRO A 48 6.95 -1.02 3.50
N GLY A 49 6.72 -0.58 4.74
CA GLY A 49 7.66 -0.70 5.84
C GLY A 49 8.35 0.63 6.18
N GLY A 50 9.17 0.60 7.24
CA GLY A 50 9.98 1.75 7.67
C GLY A 50 9.16 2.97 8.09
N VAL A 51 9.73 4.16 7.87
CA VAL A 51 9.14 5.45 8.27
C VAL A 51 7.85 5.78 7.50
N LEU A 52 7.67 5.24 6.29
CA LEU A 52 6.49 5.51 5.47
C LEU A 52 5.20 4.96 6.08
N ASN A 53 5.27 3.91 6.90
CA ASN A 53 4.09 3.35 7.58
C ASN A 53 3.46 4.33 8.59
N TYR A 54 4.18 5.38 9.02
CA TYR A 54 3.60 6.44 9.84
C TYR A 54 2.65 7.35 9.05
N LEU A 55 2.91 7.54 7.76
CA LEU A 55 2.08 8.35 6.87
C LEU A 55 0.85 7.57 6.38
N ILE A 56 0.91 6.24 6.42
CA ILE A 56 -0.18 5.37 5.97
C ILE A 56 -1.13 5.11 7.14
N PRO A 57 -2.42 5.47 7.02
CA PRO A 57 -3.42 5.13 8.03
C PRO A 57 -3.46 3.62 8.30
N GLN A 58 -3.74 3.24 9.54
CA GLN A 58 -3.83 1.81 9.92
C GLN A 58 -5.30 1.36 10.04
N GLY A 59 -6.23 2.21 9.63
CA GLY A 59 -7.67 2.05 9.81
C GLY A 59 -8.41 3.32 9.40
N PHE A 60 -9.74 3.28 9.51
CA PHE A 60 -10.60 4.42 9.15
C PHE A 60 -11.82 4.51 10.07
N ALA A 61 -11.95 5.64 10.78
CA ALA A 61 -13.11 5.96 11.63
C ALA A 61 -13.59 4.82 12.55
N GLY A 62 -12.65 4.09 13.16
CA GLY A 62 -12.93 2.95 14.07
C GLY A 62 -12.74 1.56 13.43
N ALA A 63 -12.72 1.46 12.10
CA ALA A 63 -12.31 0.22 11.45
C ALA A 63 -10.79 0.01 11.54
N ASP A 64 -10.37 -1.21 11.87
CA ASP A 64 -8.96 -1.62 11.93
C ASP A 64 -8.55 -2.37 10.66
N PHE A 65 -7.61 -1.82 9.90
CA PHE A 65 -7.10 -2.42 8.65
C PHE A 65 -5.86 -3.29 8.87
N ARG A 66 -5.23 -3.22 10.06
CA ARG A 66 -3.97 -3.94 10.34
C ARG A 66 -4.08 -5.45 10.13
N PRO A 67 -5.18 -6.15 10.49
CA PRO A 67 -5.34 -7.57 10.17
C PRO A 67 -5.34 -7.87 8.67
N ALA A 68 -5.98 -7.01 7.87
CA ALA A 68 -6.01 -7.15 6.41
C ALA A 68 -4.62 -6.96 5.79
N CYS A 69 -3.88 -5.93 6.24
CA CYS A 69 -2.52 -5.67 5.79
C CYS A 69 -1.57 -6.84 6.09
N ARG A 70 -1.58 -7.37 7.33
CA ARG A 70 -0.78 -8.55 7.69
C ARG A 70 -1.09 -9.77 6.83
N ARG A 71 -2.37 -9.97 6.50
CA ARG A 71 -2.80 -11.10 5.66
C ARG A 71 -2.36 -10.91 4.21
N HIS A 72 -2.39 -9.69 3.68
CA HIS A 72 -1.89 -9.37 2.34
C HIS A 72 -0.39 -9.66 2.21
N ASP A 73 0.42 -9.18 3.15
CA ASP A 73 1.86 -9.45 3.18
C ASP A 73 2.17 -10.94 3.36
N ALA A 74 1.36 -11.66 4.13
CA ALA A 74 1.46 -13.12 4.25
C ALA A 74 1.10 -13.82 2.94
N CYS A 75 0.06 -13.37 2.24
CA CYS A 75 -0.35 -13.92 0.95
C CYS A 75 0.78 -13.78 -0.08
N TYR A 76 1.43 -12.62 -0.14
CA TYR A 76 2.56 -12.39 -1.05
C TYR A 76 3.75 -13.35 -0.86
N ARG A 77 3.87 -14.01 0.30
CA ARG A 77 4.94 -14.98 0.58
C ARG A 77 4.60 -16.41 0.13
N ILE A 78 3.37 -16.67 -0.30
CA ILE A 78 2.95 -17.99 -0.79
C ILE A 78 3.53 -18.18 -2.20
N HIS A 79 4.48 -19.09 -2.37
CA HIS A 79 5.10 -19.34 -3.66
C HIS A 79 4.08 -19.68 -4.75
N GLY A 80 4.19 -19.03 -5.91
CA GLY A 80 3.34 -19.27 -7.07
C GLY A 80 1.93 -18.66 -6.98
N VAL A 81 1.60 -17.96 -5.89
CA VAL A 81 0.29 -17.31 -5.76
C VAL A 81 0.14 -16.18 -6.78
N SER A 82 -1.09 -15.96 -7.26
CA SER A 82 -1.36 -14.79 -8.08
C SER A 82 -1.38 -13.52 -7.22
N ARG A 83 -0.54 -12.53 -7.57
CA ARG A 83 -0.60 -11.17 -6.98
C ARG A 83 -2.03 -10.61 -6.97
N ALA A 84 -2.73 -10.74 -8.10
CA ALA A 84 -4.09 -10.24 -8.24
C ALA A 84 -5.09 -10.99 -7.33
N ALA A 85 -4.85 -12.27 -7.01
CA ALA A 85 -5.66 -12.99 -6.04
C ALA A 85 -5.44 -12.45 -4.61
N CYS A 86 -4.18 -12.20 -4.22
CA CYS A 86 -3.85 -11.57 -2.94
C CYS A 86 -4.47 -10.16 -2.82
N ASP A 87 -4.34 -9.33 -3.86
CA ASP A 87 -4.88 -7.95 -3.85
C ASP A 87 -6.41 -7.94 -3.74
N ARG A 88 -7.10 -8.87 -4.43
CA ARG A 88 -8.57 -9.00 -4.31
C ARG A 88 -8.99 -9.47 -2.93
N GLN A 89 -8.27 -10.42 -2.34
CA GLN A 89 -8.54 -10.87 -0.97
C GLN A 89 -8.35 -9.72 0.01
N PHE A 90 -7.26 -8.97 -0.12
CA PHE A 90 -6.98 -7.78 0.68
C PHE A 90 -8.13 -6.76 0.61
N TYR A 91 -8.64 -6.46 -0.59
CA TYR A 91 -9.78 -5.55 -0.75
C TYR A 91 -11.05 -6.06 -0.03
N ARG A 92 -11.33 -7.36 -0.09
CA ARG A 92 -12.45 -7.97 0.64
C ARG A 92 -12.29 -7.83 2.16
N ASP A 93 -11.08 -8.04 2.67
CA ASP A 93 -10.79 -7.95 4.10
C ASP A 93 -10.94 -6.51 4.61
N LEU A 94 -10.48 -5.52 3.84
CA LEU A 94 -10.70 -4.10 4.15
C LEU A 94 -12.20 -3.76 4.17
N HIS A 95 -12.97 -4.25 3.19
CA HIS A 95 -14.43 -4.06 3.17
C HIS A 95 -15.13 -4.70 4.37
N CYS A 96 -14.66 -5.86 4.80
CA CYS A 96 -15.16 -6.52 6.01
C CYS A 96 -14.88 -5.67 7.25
N ALA A 97 -13.65 -5.15 7.39
CA ALA A 97 -13.28 -4.25 8.48
C ALA A 97 -14.15 -2.98 8.54
N CYS A 98 -14.57 -2.47 7.38
CA CYS A 98 -15.44 -1.29 7.30
C CYS A 98 -16.83 -1.45 7.92
N ARG A 99 -17.27 -2.67 8.24
CA ARG A 99 -18.52 -2.90 9.01
C ARG A 99 -18.45 -2.31 10.42
N ASN A 100 -17.23 -2.19 10.97
CA ASN A 100 -16.98 -1.65 12.31
C ASN A 100 -16.64 -0.15 12.29
N SER A 101 -16.73 0.52 11.13
CA SER A 101 -16.50 1.96 11.01
C SER A 101 -17.73 2.76 11.39
N LYS A 102 -17.52 3.93 12.02
CA LYS A 102 -18.56 4.95 12.19
C LYS A 102 -19.14 5.45 10.86
N PHE A 103 -18.37 5.36 9.78
CA PHE A 103 -18.77 5.77 8.43
C PHE A 103 -18.47 4.66 7.40
N PRO A 104 -19.31 3.61 7.29
CA PRO A 104 -19.03 2.44 6.45
C PRO A 104 -18.88 2.74 4.96
N TRP A 105 -19.60 3.74 4.43
CA TRP A 105 -19.51 4.12 3.03
C TRP A 105 -18.16 4.81 2.71
N LEU A 106 -17.77 5.81 3.50
CA LEU A 106 -16.47 6.48 3.38
C LEU A 106 -15.30 5.50 3.61
N CYS A 107 -15.46 4.58 4.57
CA CYS A 107 -14.47 3.53 4.80
C CYS A 107 -14.25 2.65 3.57
N ARG A 108 -15.32 2.27 2.87
CA ARG A 108 -15.21 1.46 1.64
C ARG A 108 -14.56 2.23 0.49
N LEU A 109 -14.80 3.54 0.39
CA LEU A 109 -14.09 4.41 -0.54
C LEU A 109 -12.59 4.47 -0.21
N HIS A 110 -12.24 4.57 1.08
CA HIS A 110 -10.86 4.52 1.56
C HIS A 110 -10.21 3.14 1.33
N ALA A 111 -10.93 2.04 1.55
CA ALA A 111 -10.44 0.69 1.23
C ALA A 111 -10.11 0.53 -0.26
N LYS A 112 -10.85 1.21 -1.15
CA LYS A 112 -10.58 1.22 -2.59
C LYS A 112 -9.26 1.93 -2.93
N THR A 113 -8.87 2.97 -2.19
CA THR A 113 -7.57 3.62 -2.42
C THR A 113 -6.43 2.67 -2.08
N TYR A 114 -6.51 1.92 -0.98
CA TYR A 114 -5.52 0.89 -0.61
C TYR A 114 -5.40 -0.18 -1.68
N TYR A 115 -6.53 -0.70 -2.17
CA TYR A 115 -6.53 -1.69 -3.24
C TYR A 115 -5.92 -1.16 -4.55
N ASN A 116 -6.22 0.08 -4.93
CA ASN A 116 -5.61 0.69 -6.11
C ASN A 116 -4.09 0.88 -5.93
N SER A 117 -3.63 1.26 -4.74
CA SER A 117 -2.21 1.40 -4.43
C SER A 117 -1.45 0.09 -4.61
N VAL A 118 -1.96 -1.04 -4.10
CA VAL A 118 -1.29 -2.34 -4.27
C VAL A 118 -1.31 -2.85 -5.72
N LYS A 119 -2.37 -2.53 -6.48
CA LYS A 119 -2.40 -2.85 -7.92
C LYS A 119 -1.32 -2.12 -8.70
N LEU A 120 -1.16 -0.82 -8.44
CA LEU A 120 -0.23 0.05 -9.15
C LEU A 120 1.22 -0.20 -8.72
N PHE A 121 1.48 -0.29 -7.42
CA PHE A 121 2.84 -0.30 -6.88
C PHE A 121 3.28 -1.64 -6.28
N GLY A 122 2.37 -2.61 -6.12
CA GLY A 122 2.64 -3.88 -5.45
C GLY A 122 3.44 -4.90 -6.26
N ALA A 123 3.85 -4.60 -7.50
CA ALA A 123 4.56 -5.55 -8.36
C ALA A 123 5.94 -5.91 -7.82
N ARG A 124 6.71 -4.90 -7.40
CA ARG A 124 8.05 -5.09 -6.84
C ARG A 124 8.03 -5.84 -5.49
N PRO A 125 7.27 -5.41 -4.46
CA PRO A 125 7.24 -6.13 -3.19
C PRO A 125 6.68 -7.57 -3.34
N PHE A 126 5.78 -7.79 -4.29
CA PHE A 126 5.35 -9.15 -4.64
C PHE A 126 6.52 -10.00 -5.16
N ARG A 127 7.30 -9.50 -6.13
CA ARG A 127 8.46 -10.23 -6.68
C ARG A 127 9.53 -10.48 -5.62
N GLU A 128 9.79 -9.51 -4.75
CA GLU A 128 10.71 -9.66 -3.60
C GLU A 128 10.22 -10.77 -2.66
N ALA A 129 8.93 -10.74 -2.28
CA ALA A 129 8.34 -11.76 -1.41
C ALA A 129 8.32 -13.17 -2.05
N GLN A 130 8.28 -13.25 -3.38
CA GLN A 130 8.37 -14.50 -4.13
C GLN A 130 9.82 -14.97 -4.37
N GLY A 131 10.83 -14.19 -3.97
CA GLY A 131 12.25 -14.49 -4.25
C GLY A 131 12.63 -14.36 -5.72
N MET A 132 11.82 -13.68 -6.53
CA MET A 132 12.08 -13.47 -7.97
C MET A 132 13.09 -12.36 -8.21
N ILE A 133 13.23 -11.43 -7.28
CA ILE A 133 14.25 -10.40 -7.27
C ILE A 133 14.89 -10.39 -5.88
N GLY A 134 16.21 -10.50 -5.84
CA GLY A 134 17.03 -10.41 -4.63
C GLY A 134 17.93 -9.17 -4.71
N TRP A 135 18.39 -8.73 -3.54
CA TRP A 135 19.44 -7.72 -3.41
C TRP A 135 20.81 -8.39 -3.44
#